data_AF-A0A5K1D9P3-F1
#
_entry.id   AF-A0A5K1D9P3-F1
#
_cell.length_a   1.000
_cell.length_b   1.000
_cell.length_c   1.000
_cell.angle_alpha   90.00
_cell.angle_beta   90.00
_cell.angle_gamma   90.00
#
_symmetry.space_group_name_H-M   'P 1'
#
loop_
_entity.id
_entity.type
_entity.pdbx_description
1 polymer ?
#
loop_
_entity_poly.entity_id
_entity_poly.type
_entity_poly.pdbx_seq_one_letter_code
_entity_poly.pdbx_strand_id
1 'polypeptide(L)'
;SLTMDRSLGPNFKIPAASFQVFSNISMAISLPLIDRFSYPVSRLLTRRQLTLLHKIGLGHVLAIVGLAAMACVEARRLQVKHQHGLAIAGDHLDAVVPISALWLVLPLVILGVGSAFYLPEQVNLYYQEFPASLKNVGTSVCLLAVGIGYYLSTTVVHAVQKATPWLTDDINRGRVDKVYWMLAG
;
A
#
# COMPACT_ATOMS: atom_id res chain seq x y z
N SER A 1 5.24 -9.84 -6.84
CA SER A 1 6.65 -9.45 -7.07
C SER A 1 7.58 -10.63 -7.37
N LEU A 2 7.28 -11.87 -6.94
CA LEU A 2 8.13 -13.04 -7.23
C LEU A 2 8.23 -13.37 -8.74
N THR A 3 7.15 -13.14 -9.49
CA THR A 3 7.00 -13.52 -10.90
C THR A 3 7.19 -12.35 -11.90
N MET A 4 7.73 -11.21 -11.45
CA MET A 4 8.10 -10.07 -12.31
C MET A 4 9.62 -9.99 -12.43
N ASP A 5 10.12 -9.33 -13.49
CA ASP A 5 11.54 -9.11 -13.64
C ASP A 5 12.04 -8.08 -12.62
N ARG A 6 12.94 -8.54 -11.73
CA ARG A 6 13.51 -7.73 -10.63
C ARG A 6 14.93 -7.26 -10.93
N SER A 7 15.39 -7.41 -12.17
CA SER A 7 16.71 -6.94 -12.58
C SER A 7 16.78 -5.41 -12.54
N LEU A 8 17.89 -4.91 -12.00
CA LEU A 8 18.29 -3.51 -11.99
C LEU A 8 19.66 -3.45 -12.67
N GLY A 9 19.64 -3.29 -13.98
CA GLY A 9 20.84 -3.43 -14.81
C GLY A 9 21.30 -4.89 -14.94
N PRO A 10 22.53 -5.11 -15.45
CA PRO A 10 22.98 -6.45 -15.87
C PRO A 10 23.28 -7.42 -14.72
N ASN A 11 23.62 -6.93 -13.52
CA ASN A 11 24.18 -7.76 -12.45
C ASN A 11 23.43 -7.71 -11.11
N PHE A 12 22.39 -6.88 -10.97
CA PHE A 12 21.70 -6.70 -9.68
C PHE A 12 20.23 -7.12 -9.77
N LYS A 13 19.78 -7.94 -8.82
CA LYS A 13 18.39 -8.39 -8.73
C LYS A 13 17.83 -8.01 -7.37
N ILE A 14 16.78 -7.20 -7.35
CA ILE A 14 16.15 -6.78 -6.09
C ILE A 14 15.41 -7.97 -5.47
N PRO A 15 15.59 -8.28 -4.18
CA PRO A 15 14.77 -9.26 -3.49
C PRO A 15 13.30 -8.84 -3.44
N ALA A 16 12.38 -9.78 -3.65
CA ALA A 16 10.94 -9.50 -3.68
C ALA A 16 10.42 -8.85 -2.37
N ALA A 17 11.00 -9.22 -1.23
CA ALA A 17 10.66 -8.66 0.08
C ALA A 17 11.19 -7.23 0.29
N SER A 18 12.25 -6.83 -0.44
CA SER A 18 12.88 -5.51 -0.27
C SER A 18 12.08 -4.37 -0.90
N PHE A 19 11.05 -4.65 -1.70
CA PHE A 19 10.22 -3.61 -2.31
C PHE A 19 9.52 -2.72 -1.27
N GLN A 20 9.20 -3.25 -0.09
CA GLN A 20 8.59 -2.46 0.99
C GLN A 20 9.46 -1.26 1.43
N VAL A 21 10.77 -1.33 1.22
CA VAL A 21 11.71 -0.25 1.57
C VAL A 21 11.37 1.05 0.82
N PHE A 22 10.89 0.97 -0.43
CA PHE A 22 10.50 2.16 -1.19
C PHE A 22 9.34 2.92 -0.51
N SER A 23 8.37 2.19 0.05
CA SER A 23 7.27 2.79 0.82
C SER A 23 7.80 3.45 2.10
N ASN A 24 8.71 2.79 2.82
CA ASN A 24 9.28 3.31 4.06
C ASN A 24 10.13 4.58 3.82
N ILE A 25 10.94 4.59 2.77
CA ILE A 25 11.73 5.76 2.37
C ILE A 25 10.81 6.91 1.95
N SER A 26 9.79 6.61 1.14
CA SER A 26 8.79 7.61 0.71
C SER A 26 8.10 8.25 1.92
N MET A 27 7.68 7.44 2.90
CA MET A 27 7.09 7.91 4.14
C MET A 27 8.07 8.80 4.92
N ALA A 28 9.32 8.35 5.11
CA ALA A 28 10.35 9.09 5.84
C ALA A 28 10.68 10.44 5.20
N ILE A 29 10.71 10.53 3.87
CA ILE A 29 10.92 11.79 3.14
C ILE A 29 9.68 12.68 3.20
N SER A 30 8.49 12.09 3.15
CA SER A 30 7.22 12.84 3.15
C SER A 30 6.95 13.52 4.49
N LEU A 31 7.34 12.92 5.62
CA LEU A 31 7.15 13.50 6.95
C LEU A 31 7.71 14.94 7.08
N PRO A 32 9.02 15.20 6.88
CA PRO A 32 9.56 16.56 6.98
C PRO A 32 9.00 17.52 5.93
N LEU A 33 8.58 17.01 4.76
CA LEU A 33 7.91 17.82 3.74
C LEU A 33 6.53 18.24 4.24
N ILE A 34 5.73 17.32 4.77
CA ILE A 34 4.41 17.62 5.33
C ILE A 34 4.54 18.60 6.50
N ASP A 35 5.49 18.40 7.41
CA ASP A 35 5.70 19.31 8.53
C ASP A 35 6.06 20.72 8.06
N ARG A 36 6.97 20.83 7.08
CA ARG A 36 7.40 22.12 6.54
C ARG A 36 6.36 22.81 5.68
N PHE A 37 5.59 22.05 4.89
CA PHE A 37 4.64 22.61 3.92
C PHE A 37 3.20 22.70 4.44
N SER A 38 2.82 21.96 5.48
CA SER A 38 1.46 21.99 6.02
C SER A 38 1.04 23.38 6.52
N TYR A 39 1.95 24.10 7.19
CA TYR A 39 1.70 25.46 7.68
C TYR A 39 1.51 26.48 6.54
N PRO A 40 2.43 26.64 5.56
CA PRO A 40 2.24 27.57 4.45
C PRO A 40 1.08 27.18 3.52
N VAL A 41 0.87 25.88 3.26
CA VAL A 41 -0.24 25.42 2.39
C VAL A 41 -1.60 25.69 3.02
N SER A 42 -1.77 25.42 4.32
CA SER A 42 -3.03 25.71 5.02
C SER A 42 -3.35 27.22 5.07
N ARG A 43 -2.30 28.07 5.14
CA ARG A 43 -2.45 29.52 5.06
C ARG A 43 -2.84 30.00 3.65
N LEU A 44 -2.34 29.33 2.61
CA LEU A 44 -2.57 29.71 1.21
C LEU A 44 -3.91 29.20 0.65
N LEU A 45 -4.25 27.93 0.87
CA LEU A 45 -5.43 27.30 0.27
C LEU A 45 -6.72 27.60 1.03
N THR A 46 -6.69 27.40 2.35
CA THR A 46 -7.91 27.34 3.17
C THR A 46 -8.03 28.49 4.17
N ARG A 47 -6.98 29.31 4.33
CA ARG A 47 -6.82 30.33 5.39
C ARG A 47 -7.13 29.81 6.81
N ARG A 48 -7.12 28.48 6.98
CA ARG A 48 -7.46 27.74 8.20
C ARG A 48 -6.53 26.54 8.25
N GLN A 49 -6.05 26.20 9.44
CA GLN A 49 -5.23 25.01 9.64
C GLN A 49 -6.01 23.75 9.26
N LEU A 50 -5.37 22.83 8.53
CA LEU A 50 -5.95 21.53 8.26
C LEU A 50 -6.16 20.80 9.59
N THR A 51 -7.39 20.38 9.87
CA THR A 51 -7.66 19.60 11.08
C THR A 51 -7.02 18.22 10.97
N LEU A 52 -6.77 17.57 12.12
CA LEU A 52 -6.20 16.22 12.16
C LEU A 52 -7.02 15.24 11.32
N LEU A 53 -8.35 15.31 11.40
CA LEU A 53 -9.25 14.45 10.63
C LEU A 53 -9.11 14.64 9.10
N HIS A 54 -8.90 15.87 8.62
CA HIS A 54 -8.69 16.10 7.19
C HIS A 54 -7.39 15.46 6.69
N LYS A 55 -6.31 15.55 7.48
CA LYS A 55 -5.03 14.93 7.15
C LYS A 55 -5.12 13.41 7.13
N ILE A 56 -5.77 12.82 8.14
CA ILE A 56 -6.06 11.37 8.19
C ILE A 56 -6.86 10.94 6.95
N GLY A 57 -7.92 11.69 6.62
CA GLY A 57 -8.75 11.43 5.45
C GLY A 57 -7.96 11.49 4.13
N LEU A 58 -7.10 12.50 3.96
CA LEU A 58 -6.21 12.59 2.79
C LEU A 58 -5.26 11.40 2.69
N GLY A 59 -4.69 10.96 3.81
CA GLY A 59 -3.85 9.76 3.85
C GLY A 59 -4.59 8.50 3.41
N HIS A 60 -5.86 8.35 3.81
CA HIS A 60 -6.70 7.21 3.39
C HIS A 60 -7.10 7.29 1.91
N VAL A 61 -7.41 8.49 1.38
CA VAL A 61 -7.66 8.68 -0.05
C VAL A 61 -6.42 8.32 -0.88
N LEU A 62 -5.23 8.73 -0.45
CA LEU A 62 -3.98 8.33 -1.10
C LEU A 62 -3.74 6.82 -1.00
N ALA A 63 -4.13 6.18 0.10
CA ALA A 63 -4.05 4.73 0.23
C ALA A 63 -4.95 4.01 -0.80
N ILE A 64 -6.19 4.49 -0.99
CA ILE A 64 -7.12 3.96 -2.01
C ILE A 64 -6.54 4.15 -3.42
N VAL A 65 -5.99 5.33 -3.72
CA VAL A 65 -5.33 5.60 -5.02
C VAL A 65 -4.12 4.68 -5.23
N GLY A 66 -3.33 4.43 -4.17
CA GLY A 66 -2.21 3.48 -4.21
C GLY A 66 -2.66 2.05 -4.49
N LEU A 67 -3.76 1.59 -3.87
CA LEU A 67 -4.36 0.28 -4.15
C LEU A 67 -4.90 0.17 -5.58
N ALA A 68 -5.56 1.21 -6.08
CA ALA A 68 -6.02 1.25 -7.47
C ALA A 68 -4.83 1.20 -8.45
N ALA A 69 -3.74 1.90 -8.15
CA ALA A 69 -2.51 1.85 -8.96
C ALA A 69 -1.88 0.44 -8.93
N MET A 70 -1.85 -0.24 -7.77
CA MET A 70 -1.43 -1.65 -7.67
C MET A 70 -2.30 -2.58 -8.54
N ALA A 71 -3.62 -2.38 -8.51
CA ALA A 71 -4.56 -3.15 -9.33
C ALA A 71 -4.28 -2.96 -10.83
N CYS A 72 -4.01 -1.73 -11.27
CA CYS A 72 -3.63 -1.41 -12.64
C CYS A 72 -2.30 -2.08 -13.05
N VAL A 73 -1.28 -2.05 -12.20
CA VAL A 73 0.02 -2.71 -12.47
C VAL A 73 -0.16 -4.22 -12.60
N GLU A 74 -0.98 -4.83 -11.74
CA GLU A 74 -1.25 -6.26 -11.81
C GLU A 74 -2.07 -6.63 -13.06
N ALA A 75 -3.07 -5.83 -13.43
CA ALA A 75 -3.81 -6.00 -14.67
C ALA A 75 -2.88 -5.92 -15.90
N ARG A 76 -1.92 -5.00 -15.90
CA ARG A 76 -0.88 -4.90 -16.94
C ARG A 76 0.03 -6.13 -16.96
N ARG A 77 0.48 -6.63 -15.81
CA ARG A 77 1.27 -7.87 -15.71
C ARG A 77 0.52 -9.05 -16.33
N LEU A 78 -0.76 -9.22 -16.00
CA LEU A 78 -1.60 -10.28 -16.55
C LEU A 78 -1.78 -10.12 -18.08
N GLN A 79 -1.98 -8.90 -18.57
CA GLN A 79 -2.06 -8.62 -20.01
C GLN A 79 -0.77 -9.03 -20.75
N VAL A 80 0.40 -8.65 -20.22
CA VAL A 80 1.72 -9.00 -20.78
C VAL A 80 1.91 -10.52 -20.79
N LYS A 81 1.50 -11.21 -19.72
CA LYS A 81 1.52 -12.68 -19.65
C LYS A 81 0.73 -13.31 -20.80
N HIS A 82 -0.48 -12.83 -21.07
CA HIS A 82 -1.30 -13.34 -22.17
C HIS A 82 -0.70 -13.05 -23.55
N GLN A 83 -0.15 -11.85 -23.75
CA GLN A 83 0.45 -11.45 -25.03
C GLN A 83 1.70 -12.26 -25.40
N HIS A 84 2.50 -12.65 -24.41
CA HIS A 84 3.73 -13.42 -24.64
C HIS A 84 3.49 -14.94 -24.71
N GLY A 85 2.24 -15.40 -24.78
CA GLY A 85 1.91 -16.83 -24.86
C GLY A 85 2.29 -17.64 -23.61
N LEU A 86 2.70 -16.97 -22.52
CA LEU A 86 3.01 -17.60 -21.22
C LEU A 86 1.77 -18.15 -20.51
N ALA A 87 0.60 -18.08 -21.16
CA ALA A 87 -0.62 -18.78 -20.78
C ALA A 87 -0.71 -20.19 -21.39
N ILE A 88 0.02 -20.46 -22.49
CA ILE A 88 -0.04 -21.71 -23.27
C ILE A 88 1.19 -22.59 -22.97
N ALA A 89 2.34 -21.99 -22.64
CA ALA A 89 3.49 -22.70 -22.09
C ALA A 89 3.19 -23.12 -20.65
N GLY A 90 2.49 -24.25 -20.50
CA GLY A 90 2.13 -24.84 -19.22
C GLY A 90 3.33 -25.15 -18.32
N ASP A 91 3.02 -25.33 -17.03
CA ASP A 91 3.82 -26.05 -16.03
C ASP A 91 5.11 -25.47 -15.46
N HIS A 92 5.47 -24.21 -15.73
CA HIS A 92 6.49 -23.54 -14.93
C HIS A 92 5.84 -22.65 -13.87
N LEU A 93 5.68 -23.23 -12.66
CA LEU A 93 5.26 -22.54 -11.42
C LEU A 93 6.05 -21.24 -11.15
N ASP A 94 7.23 -21.07 -11.76
CA ASP A 94 8.14 -19.93 -11.61
C ASP A 94 8.30 -19.05 -12.87
N ALA A 95 7.39 -19.13 -13.84
CA ALA A 95 7.49 -18.33 -15.06
C ALA A 95 7.52 -16.82 -14.75
N VAL A 96 8.66 -16.19 -15.04
CA VAL A 96 8.87 -14.74 -14.87
C VAL A 96 8.22 -14.01 -16.03
N VAL A 97 7.22 -13.18 -15.74
CA VAL A 97 6.60 -12.30 -16.72
C VAL A 97 7.59 -11.18 -17.06
N PRO A 98 7.84 -10.88 -18.35
CA PRO A 98 8.79 -9.86 -18.80
C PRO A 98 8.24 -8.44 -18.59
N ILE A 99 7.90 -8.11 -17.35
CA ILE A 99 7.53 -6.78 -16.90
C ILE A 99 8.42 -6.41 -15.72
N SER A 100 8.97 -5.21 -15.75
CA SER A 100 9.84 -4.74 -14.67
C SER A 100 9.04 -4.60 -13.37
N ALA A 101 9.60 -5.09 -12.28
CA ALA A 101 9.05 -4.89 -10.94
C ALA A 101 9.15 -3.42 -10.49
N LEU A 102 9.88 -2.56 -11.21
CA LEU A 102 9.93 -1.11 -10.96
C LEU A 102 8.57 -0.43 -11.12
N TRP A 103 7.64 -1.01 -11.87
CA TRP A 103 6.26 -0.53 -11.94
C TRP A 103 5.56 -0.51 -10.57
N LEU A 104 6.00 -1.33 -9.61
CA LEU A 104 5.50 -1.34 -8.23
C LEU A 104 6.00 -0.16 -7.40
N VAL A 105 7.10 0.49 -7.81
CA VAL A 105 7.70 1.59 -7.06
C VAL A 105 6.72 2.77 -6.96
N LEU A 106 6.05 3.12 -8.05
CA LEU A 106 5.11 4.25 -8.06
C LEU A 106 3.93 4.05 -7.08
N PRO A 107 3.18 2.92 -7.12
CA PRO A 107 2.17 2.65 -6.11
C PRO A 107 2.71 2.63 -4.68
N LEU A 108 3.89 2.04 -4.44
CA LEU A 108 4.52 1.99 -3.11
C LEU A 108 4.91 3.38 -2.60
N VAL A 109 5.36 4.26 -3.49
CA VAL A 109 5.65 5.66 -3.15
C VAL A 109 4.36 6.36 -2.73
N ILE A 110 3.28 6.23 -3.49
CA ILE A 110 1.96 6.82 -3.17
C ILE A 110 1.46 6.33 -1.80
N LEU A 111 1.53 5.03 -1.54
CA LEU A 111 1.18 4.44 -0.24
C LEU A 111 2.04 5.02 0.88
N GLY A 112 3.35 5.13 0.68
CA GLY A 112 4.26 5.74 1.65
C GLY A 112 3.95 7.21 1.95
N VAL A 113 3.60 8.00 0.94
CA VAL A 113 3.13 9.38 1.14
C VAL A 113 1.82 9.38 1.94
N GLY A 114 0.86 8.51 1.59
CA GLY A 114 -0.40 8.37 2.33
C GLY A 114 -0.19 8.03 3.81
N SER A 115 0.72 7.08 4.10
CA SER A 115 1.11 6.73 5.47
C SER A 115 1.66 7.89 6.28
N ALA A 116 2.43 8.78 5.65
CA ALA A 116 2.94 9.97 6.31
C ALA A 116 1.85 10.99 6.69
N PHE A 117 0.69 10.96 6.02
CA PHE A 117 -0.45 11.84 6.30
C PHE A 117 -1.43 11.32 7.35
N TYR A 118 -1.52 10.00 7.56
CA TYR A 118 -2.47 9.43 8.51
C TYR A 118 -1.83 8.90 9.79
N LEU A 119 -0.62 8.33 9.75
CA LEU A 119 -0.05 7.65 10.94
C LEU A 119 0.23 8.61 12.10
N PRO A 120 0.99 9.71 11.93
CA PRO A 120 1.24 10.65 13.02
C PRO A 120 -0.05 11.31 13.54
N GLU A 121 -0.94 11.67 12.62
CA GLU A 121 -2.19 12.36 12.93
C GLU A 121 -3.19 11.48 13.66
N GLN A 122 -3.27 10.19 13.32
CA GLN A 122 -4.08 9.21 14.03
C GLN A 122 -3.60 9.08 15.49
N VAL A 123 -2.29 8.95 15.72
CA VAL A 123 -1.72 8.92 17.08
C VAL A 123 -2.02 10.22 17.83
N ASN A 124 -1.88 11.38 17.18
CA ASN A 124 -2.15 12.68 17.79
C ASN A 124 -3.63 12.86 18.14
N LEU A 125 -4.54 12.39 17.29
CA LEU A 125 -5.98 12.40 17.55
C LEU A 125 -6.29 11.61 18.82
N TYR A 126 -5.85 10.35 18.91
CA TYR A 126 -6.04 9.56 20.12
C TYR A 126 -5.41 10.25 21.34
N TYR A 127 -4.20 10.78 21.21
CA TYR A 127 -3.52 11.46 22.31
C TYR A 127 -4.27 12.69 22.83
N GLN A 128 -5.03 13.40 21.98
CA GLN A 128 -5.85 14.56 22.37
C GLN A 128 -7.17 14.18 23.04
N GLU A 129 -7.75 13.03 22.68
CA GLU A 129 -9.03 12.57 23.23
C GLU A 129 -8.90 11.94 24.63
N PHE A 130 -7.70 11.49 25.03
CA PHE A 130 -7.48 10.91 26.36
C PHE A 130 -6.99 11.94 27.39
N PRO A 131 -7.48 11.88 28.66
CA PRO A 131 -7.01 12.75 29.73
C PRO A 131 -5.53 12.51 30.05
N ALA A 132 -4.86 13.50 30.63
CA ALA A 132 -3.40 13.49 30.83
C ALA A 132 -2.86 12.24 31.56
N SER A 133 -3.63 11.68 32.50
CA SER A 133 -3.29 10.46 33.25
C SER A 133 -3.39 9.16 32.44
N LEU A 134 -4.06 9.16 31.28
CA LEU A 134 -4.31 7.99 30.43
C LEU A 134 -3.66 8.10 29.04
N LYS A 135 -2.75 9.06 28.84
CA LYS A 135 -2.09 9.28 27.54
C LYS A 135 -1.37 8.03 27.00
N ASN A 136 -0.71 7.27 27.87
CA ASN A 136 -0.07 5.99 27.47
C ASN A 136 -1.11 4.92 27.07
N VAL A 137 -2.31 4.96 27.65
CA VAL A 137 -3.43 4.08 27.27
C VAL A 137 -3.94 4.46 25.87
N GLY A 138 -3.97 5.74 25.53
CA GLY A 138 -4.35 6.22 24.19
C GLY A 138 -3.45 5.66 23.07
N THR A 139 -2.14 5.67 23.26
CA THR A 139 -1.20 5.06 22.31
C THR A 139 -1.39 3.53 22.22
N SER A 140 -1.60 2.85 23.33
CA SER A 140 -1.89 1.41 23.36
C SER A 140 -3.17 1.06 22.62
N VAL A 141 -4.24 1.86 22.75
CA VAL A 141 -5.49 1.68 22.01
C VAL A 141 -5.27 1.85 20.50
N CYS A 142 -4.46 2.81 20.07
CA CYS A 142 -4.09 2.96 18.67
C CYS A 142 -3.38 1.70 18.13
N LEU A 143 -2.44 1.13 18.89
CA LEU A 143 -1.76 -0.11 18.52
C LEU A 143 -2.69 -1.33 18.52
N LEU A 144 -3.63 -1.39 19.46
CA LEU A 144 -4.66 -2.43 19.48
C LEU A 144 -5.57 -2.35 18.25
N ALA A 145 -5.98 -1.14 17.85
CA ALA A 145 -6.77 -0.92 16.63
C ALA A 145 -6.02 -1.41 15.38
N VAL A 146 -4.71 -1.13 15.29
CA VAL A 146 -3.85 -1.65 14.22
C VAL A 146 -3.78 -3.19 14.27
N GLY A 147 -3.62 -3.77 15.46
CA GLY A 147 -3.64 -5.22 15.67
C GLY A 147 -4.94 -5.87 15.19
N ILE A 148 -6.09 -5.31 15.56
CA ILE A 148 -7.41 -5.73 15.08
C ILE A 148 -7.49 -5.63 13.55
N GLY A 149 -6.95 -4.56 12.97
CA GLY A 149 -6.84 -4.40 11.52
C GLY A 149 -6.09 -5.54 10.83
N TYR A 150 -4.99 -6.03 11.42
CA TYR A 150 -4.26 -7.18 10.88
C TYR A 150 -5.10 -8.47 10.93
N TYR A 151 -5.81 -8.74 12.02
CA TYR A 151 -6.70 -9.90 12.12
C TYR A 151 -7.89 -9.80 11.16
N LEU A 152 -8.43 -8.60 10.96
CA LEU A 152 -9.49 -8.39 9.98
C LEU A 152 -8.97 -8.65 8.57
N SER A 153 -7.76 -8.18 8.25
CA SER A 153 -7.12 -8.42 6.96
C SER A 153 -6.96 -9.92 6.67
N THR A 154 -6.47 -10.72 7.64
CA THR A 154 -6.36 -12.17 7.45
C THR A 154 -7.72 -12.83 7.25
N THR A 155 -8.75 -12.37 7.97
CA THR A 155 -10.12 -12.86 7.82
C THR A 155 -10.67 -12.55 6.41
N VAL A 156 -10.44 -11.34 5.90
CA VAL A 156 -10.82 -10.96 4.54
C VAL A 156 -10.11 -11.84 3.51
N VAL A 157 -8.81 -12.07 3.67
CA VAL A 157 -8.05 -12.96 2.76
C VAL A 157 -8.64 -14.37 2.75
N HIS A 158 -8.90 -14.96 3.92
CA HIS A 158 -9.54 -16.28 4.00
C HIS A 158 -10.94 -16.30 3.37
N ALA A 159 -11.74 -15.25 3.60
CA ALA A 159 -13.07 -15.14 3.00
C ALA A 159 -13.00 -15.08 1.47
N VAL A 160 -12.07 -14.29 0.91
CA VAL A 160 -11.87 -14.18 -0.54
C VAL A 160 -11.37 -15.50 -1.13
N GLN A 161 -10.44 -16.19 -0.47
CA GLN A 161 -9.96 -17.51 -0.90
C GLN A 161 -11.08 -18.55 -0.93
N LYS A 162 -12.00 -18.51 0.04
CA LYS A 162 -13.14 -19.43 0.09
C LYS A 162 -14.22 -19.09 -0.94
N ALA A 163 -14.47 -17.80 -1.17
CA ALA A 163 -15.56 -17.33 -2.02
C ALA A 163 -15.17 -17.26 -3.51
N THR A 164 -13.88 -17.09 -3.84
CA THR A 164 -13.43 -16.80 -5.20
C THR A 164 -12.12 -17.49 -5.55
N PRO A 165 -11.90 -17.84 -6.83
CA PRO A 165 -10.60 -18.33 -7.30
C PRO A 165 -9.58 -17.19 -7.51
N TRP A 166 -9.73 -16.04 -6.84
CA TRP A 166 -8.86 -14.88 -7.08
C TRP A 166 -7.50 -14.99 -6.37
N LEU A 167 -7.46 -15.65 -5.22
CA LEU A 167 -6.25 -15.92 -4.45
C LEU A 167 -5.95 -17.42 -4.51
N THR A 168 -5.00 -17.79 -5.36
CA THR A 168 -4.46 -19.15 -5.48
C THR A 168 -2.99 -19.16 -5.04
N ASP A 169 -2.47 -20.32 -4.65
CA ASP A 169 -1.06 -20.46 -4.24
C ASP A 169 -0.09 -19.99 -5.35
N ASP A 170 -0.49 -20.18 -6.62
CA ASP A 170 0.20 -19.61 -7.77
C ASP A 170 -0.39 -18.25 -8.16
N ILE A 171 0.39 -17.19 -7.95
CA ILE A 171 0.03 -15.80 -8.32
C ILE A 171 -0.15 -15.62 -9.84
N ASN A 172 0.45 -16.49 -10.67
CA ASN A 172 0.26 -16.45 -12.11
C ASN A 172 -1.11 -16.99 -12.53
N ARG A 173 -1.75 -17.81 -11.70
CA ARG A 173 -3.09 -18.37 -11.97
C ARG A 173 -4.21 -17.55 -11.29
N GLY A 174 -3.87 -16.85 -10.22
CA GLY A 174 -4.79 -15.99 -9.48
C GLY A 174 -5.15 -14.70 -10.20
N ARG A 175 -6.13 -14.00 -9.64
CA ARG A 175 -6.64 -12.70 -10.06
C ARG A 175 -6.47 -11.68 -8.94
N VAL A 176 -5.22 -11.46 -8.55
CA VAL A 176 -4.86 -10.52 -7.46
C VAL A 176 -5.25 -9.08 -7.81
N ASP A 177 -5.33 -8.74 -9.10
CA ASP A 177 -5.89 -7.48 -9.60
C ASP A 177 -7.30 -7.22 -9.05
N LYS A 178 -8.16 -8.24 -9.02
CA LYS A 178 -9.53 -8.13 -8.50
C LYS A 178 -9.58 -7.91 -7.00
N VAL A 179 -8.65 -8.52 -6.26
CA VAL A 179 -8.53 -8.31 -4.81
C VAL A 179 -8.12 -6.88 -4.52
N TYR A 180 -7.17 -6.32 -5.27
CA TYR A 180 -6.78 -4.91 -5.12
C TYR A 180 -7.93 -3.96 -5.47
N TRP A 181 -8.72 -4.24 -6.51
CA TRP A 181 -9.92 -3.47 -6.82
C TRP A 181 -10.99 -3.57 -5.72
N MET A 182 -11.21 -4.76 -5.17
CA MET A 182 -12.16 -4.97 -4.06
C MET A 182 -11.75 -4.21 -2.79
N LEU A 183 -10.45 -4.08 -2.53
CA LEU A 183 -9.95 -3.31 -1.38
C LEU A 183 -9.95 -1.80 -1.62
N ALA A 184 -9.97 -1.37 -2.88
CA ALA A 184 -9.97 0.05 -3.24
C ALA A 184 -11.39 0.65 -3.32
N GLY A 185 -12.43 -0.17 -3.54
CA GLY A 185 -13.83 0.24 -3.62
C GLY A 185 -14.59 0.01 -2.33
#